data_AF-A0A6G3U1V4-F1
#
_entry.id   AF-A0A6G3U1V4-F1
#
_cell.length_a   1.000
_cell.length_b   1.000
_cell.length_c   1.000
_cell.angle_alpha   90.00
_cell.angle_beta   90.00
_cell.angle_gamma   90.00
#
_symmetry.space_group_name_H-M   'P 1'
#
loop_
_entity.id
_entity.type
_entity.pdbx_description
1 polymer ?
#
loop_
_entity_poly.entity_id
_entity_poly.type
_entity_poly.pdbx_seq_one_letter_code
_entity_poly.pdbx_strand_id
1 'polypeptide(L)' 'MSRRTRTAQEEIRRFLAIGAVQVAEVDLHGDEAGLRPGPGSPPVTHGEVFALVRRDGRPAGTLLGH' A
#
# COMPACT_ATOMS: atom_id res chain seq x y z
N MET A 1 8.51 24.98 27.34
CA MET A 1 7.85 24.60 26.07
C MET A 1 6.47 24.02 26.39
N SER A 2 5.40 24.52 25.75
CA SER A 2 4.01 24.16 26.10
C SER A 2 3.64 22.74 25.63
N ARG A 3 2.72 22.06 26.36
CA ARG A 3 2.21 20.72 26.00
C ARG A 3 1.60 20.70 24.59
N ARG A 4 0.87 21.76 24.21
CA ARG A 4 0.29 21.92 22.87
C ARG A 4 1.35 21.92 21.77
N THR A 5 2.49 22.60 21.99
CA THR A 5 3.58 22.66 21.00
C THR A 5 4.22 21.29 20.80
N ARG A 6 4.32 20.47 21.85
CA ARG A 6 4.88 19.10 21.76
C ARG A 6 3.96 18.17 20.97
N THR A 7 2.65 18.19 21.27
CA THR A 7 1.66 17.39 20.54
C THR A 7 1.66 17.74 19.05
N ALA A 8 1.65 19.03 18.70
CA ALA A 8 1.69 19.46 17.31
C ALA A 8 2.98 19.00 16.59
N GLN A 9 4.13 19.04 17.26
CA GLN A 9 5.38 18.54 16.69
C GLN A 9 5.37 17.03 16.48
N GLU A 10 4.77 16.26 17.39
CA GLU A 10 4.61 14.81 17.25
C GLU A 10 3.66 14.46 16.08
N GLU A 11 2.56 15.19 15.93
CA GLU A 11 1.64 15.04 14.80
C GLU A 11 2.32 15.36 13.46
N ILE A 12 3.05 16.46 13.38
CA ILE A 12 3.81 16.83 12.18
C ILE A 12 4.85 15.76 11.85
N ARG A 13 5.62 15.29 12.84
CA ARG A 13 6.59 14.21 12.63
C ARG A 13 5.93 12.94 12.13
N ARG A 14 4.78 12.57 12.69
CA ARG A 14 4.03 11.38 12.28
C ARG A 14 3.50 11.52 10.86
N PHE A 15 2.98 12.68 10.50
CA PHE A 15 2.51 12.97 9.14
C PHE A 15 3.66 12.91 8.12
N LEU A 16 4.80 13.54 8.44
CA LEU A 16 5.98 13.55 7.57
C LEU A 16 6.64 12.17 7.44
N ALA A 17 6.40 11.25 8.38
CA ALA A 17 6.87 9.88 8.31
C ALA A 17 6.00 8.96 7.43
N ILE A 18 4.85 9.44 6.92
CA ILE A 18 4.00 8.65 6.01
C ILE A 18 4.72 8.51 4.67
N GLY A 19 5.07 7.27 4.32
CA GLY A 19 5.64 6.91 3.02
C GLY A 19 4.58 6.77 1.94
N ALA A 20 5.01 6.86 0.69
CA ALA A 20 4.15 6.50 -0.44
C ALA A 20 3.95 4.99 -0.48
N VAL A 21 2.68 4.55 -0.61
CA VAL A 21 2.33 3.15 -0.82
C VAL A 21 1.88 2.98 -2.27
N GLN A 22 2.47 2.02 -2.96
CA GLN A 22 2.11 1.69 -4.34
C GLN A 22 0.82 0.88 -4.36
N VAL A 23 -0.01 1.03 -5.40
CA VAL A 23 -1.26 0.27 -5.55
C VAL A 23 -1.14 -0.72 -6.70
N ALA A 24 -1.49 -1.98 -6.41
CA ALA A 24 -1.40 -3.08 -7.36
C ALA A 24 -2.64 -3.98 -7.34
N GLU A 25 -2.74 -4.86 -8.34
CA GLU A 25 -3.64 -5.99 -8.37
C GLU A 25 -2.83 -7.29 -8.40
N VAL A 26 -3.23 -8.28 -7.60
CA VAL A 26 -2.68 -9.64 -7.64
C VAL A 26 -3.82 -10.58 -8.02
N ASP A 27 -3.66 -11.33 -9.10
CA ASP A 27 -4.62 -12.38 -9.47
C ASP A 27 -4.00 -13.75 -9.19
N LEU A 28 -4.67 -14.54 -8.36
CA LEU A 28 -4.28 -15.88 -7.96
C LEU A 28 -4.99 -16.90 -8.85
N HIS A 29 -4.22 -17.76 -9.51
CA HIS A 29 -4.73 -18.84 -10.36
C HIS A 29 -4.02 -20.16 -10.01
N GLY A 30 -4.68 -21.02 -9.25
CA GLY A 30 -4.02 -22.20 -8.68
C GLY A 30 -2.87 -21.81 -7.76
N ASP A 31 -1.66 -22.27 -8.07
CA ASP A 31 -0.42 -21.96 -7.35
C ASP A 31 0.33 -20.75 -7.97
N GLU A 32 -0.22 -20.12 -9.02
CA GLU A 32 0.36 -18.96 -9.67
C GLU A 32 -0.21 -17.64 -9.13
N ALA A 33 0.63 -16.60 -9.11
CA ALA A 33 0.26 -15.24 -8.73
C ALA A 33 0.77 -14.24 -9.77
N GLY A 34 -0.15 -13.50 -10.39
CA GLY A 34 0.16 -12.44 -11.34
C GLY A 34 0.03 -11.06 -10.70
N LEU A 35 1.15 -10.39 -10.44
CA LEU A 35 1.18 -9.00 -9.96
C LEU A 35 1.10 -8.02 -11.14
N ARG A 36 0.18 -7.07 -11.07
CA ARG A 36 0.00 -6.00 -12.07
C ARG A 36 -0.16 -4.65 -11.37
N PRO A 37 0.30 -3.54 -11.97
CA PRO A 37 -0.01 -2.22 -11.47
C PRO A 37 -1.53 -1.99 -11.39
N GLY A 38 -1.97 -1.21 -10.40
CA GLY A 38 -3.35 -0.73 -10.39
C GLY A 38 -3.65 0.11 -11.64
N PRO A 39 -4.92 0.18 -12.08
CA PRO A 39 -5.29 1.00 -13.24
C PRO A 39 -4.78 2.45 -13.11
N GLY A 40 -4.03 2.92 -14.11
CA GLY A 40 -3.44 4.26 -14.12
C GLY A 40 -2.25 4.47 -13.19
N SER A 41 -1.81 3.44 -12.46
CA SER A 41 -0.63 3.48 -11.59
C SER A 41 0.66 3.22 -12.38
N PRO A 42 1.81 3.77 -11.94
CA PRO A 42 3.10 3.43 -12.52
C PRO A 42 3.42 1.93 -12.32
N PRO A 43 4.40 1.38 -13.07
CA PRO A 43 4.91 0.03 -12.80
C PRO A 43 5.28 -0.16 -11.34
N VAL A 44 4.95 -1.34 -10.78
CA VAL A 44 5.29 -1.66 -9.39
C VAL A 44 6.80 -1.82 -9.26
N THR A 45 7.38 -1.16 -8.26
CA THR A 45 8.81 -1.19 -7.92
C THR A 45 9.01 -1.61 -6.45
N HIS A 46 10.25 -1.63 -5.97
CA HIS A 46 10.56 -1.95 -4.57
C HIS A 46 9.92 -0.94 -3.60
N GLY A 47 9.45 -1.43 -2.45
CA GLY A 47 8.83 -0.62 -1.41
C GLY A 47 7.43 -1.12 -1.04
N GLU A 48 6.74 -0.40 -0.17
CA GLU A 48 5.41 -0.82 0.28
C GLU A 48 4.39 -0.87 -0.87
N VAL A 49 3.66 -1.97 -0.95
CA VAL A 49 2.62 -2.23 -1.95
C VAL A 49 1.33 -2.66 -1.24
N PHE A 50 0.26 -1.92 -1.51
CA PHE A 50 -1.10 -2.33 -1.23
C PHE A 50 -1.71 -2.98 -2.47
N ALA A 51 -2.03 -4.28 -2.37
CA ALA A 51 -2.56 -5.06 -3.46
C ALA A 51 -4.04 -5.42 -3.25
N LEU A 52 -4.85 -5.22 -4.29
CA LEU A 52 -6.17 -5.85 -4.41
C LEU A 52 -5.99 -7.30 -4.87
N VAL A 53 -6.40 -8.25 -4.03
CA VAL A 53 -6.25 -9.68 -4.33
C VAL A 53 -7.51 -10.19 -5.00
N ARG A 54 -7.31 -10.85 -6.14
CA ARG A 54 -8.32 -11.57 -6.90
C ARG A 54 -7.95 -13.04 -6.94
N ARG A 55 -8.95 -13.90 -6.98
CA ARG A 55 -8.80 -15.33 -7.24
C ARG A 55 -9.66 -15.68 -8.43
N ASP A 56 -9.01 -16.14 -9.49
CA ASP A 56 -9.68 -16.42 -10.76
C ASP A 56 -10.51 -15.23 -11.26
N GLY A 57 -9.94 -14.02 -11.15
CA GLY A 57 -10.59 -12.77 -11.55
C GLY A 57 -11.67 -12.25 -10.58
N ARG A 58 -11.99 -12.95 -9.49
CA ARG A 58 -12.99 -12.51 -8.49
C ARG A 58 -12.33 -11.87 -7.28
N PRO A 59 -12.88 -10.78 -6.70
CA PRO A 59 -12.32 -10.19 -5.48
C PRO A 59 -12.23 -11.21 -4.34
N ALA A 60 -11.06 -11.31 -3.72
CA ALA A 60 -10.78 -12.24 -2.64
C ALA A 60 -10.29 -11.53 -1.36
N GLY A 61 -9.67 -10.36 -1.47
CA GLY A 61 -9.23 -9.58 -0.32
C GLY A 61 -8.25 -8.46 -0.66
N THR A 62 -7.52 -8.00 0.34
CA THR A 62 -6.45 -7.02 0.20
C THR A 62 -5.22 -7.45 0.98
N LEU A 63 -4.04 -7.03 0.53
CA LEU A 63 -2.76 -7.34 1.14
C LEU A 63 -1.88 -6.08 1.18
N LEU A 64 -1.16 -5.88 2.28
CA LEU A 64 -0.08 -4.90 2.39
C LEU A 64 1.23 -5.66 2.56
N GLY A 65 2.18 -5.43 1.67
CA GLY A 65 3.50 -6.06 1.66
C GLY A 65 4.61 -5.06 1.32
N HIS A 66 5.86 -5.50 1.40
CA HIS A 66 7.06 -4.71 1.10
C HIS A 66 8.06 -5.51 0.28
#